data_AF-A0A2V9GNF0-F1
#
_entry.id   AF-A0A2V9GNF0-F1
#
_cell.length_a   1.000
_cell.length_b   1.000
_cell.length_c   1.000
_cell.angle_alpha   90.00
_cell.angle_beta   90.00
_cell.angle_gamma   90.00
#
_symmetry.space_group_name_H-M   'P 1'
#
loop_
_entity.id
_entity.type
_entity.pdbx_description
1 polymer ?
#
loop_
_entity_poly.entity_id
_entity_poly.type
_entity_poly.pdbx_seq_one_letter_code
_entity_poly.pdbx_strand_id
1 'polypeptide(L)'
;MIVLMWVITRPQALGVATEEALQCAFSGDTRMTAAAQNLAQVVANRAVAQGDNETQYAYRHLEDVVRRLASMPGQRVLLLVSPGFITSTLQLEASEMVDRATRANIVINTIDARGLYAPDVLGDIADPPNDTMRTAGFKTSYRVAAQFAQEDVLAQLADGTGGKFFHSRNDVDEAMREAGAAPAFSYLLGFSPQNLKIDGRFHALKVALTNKQKFEIQARHGYFAPKTVADPAEATKQEMQEALFSQEEIRDLPVELQTQFFKKDEAQARLAVLTHFDVKSMHFRKLLGRNNDQLTIVTGIFDENGNFVTGLSKVVEMNLLDTTYGRLSRSGFTVKTSFDVKPGTYLVRLVVRDAVGAQMAARNGAVVIPY
;
A
#
# COMPACT_ATOMS: atom_id res chain seq x y z
N MET A 1 24.69 10.45 -5.31
CA MET A 1 24.86 11.87 -5.75
C MET A 1 24.25 12.16 -7.12
N ILE A 2 24.50 11.34 -8.14
CA ILE A 2 24.06 11.61 -9.54
C ILE A 2 22.52 11.54 -9.73
N VAL A 3 21.82 10.66 -9.00
CA VAL A 3 20.37 10.46 -9.10
C VAL A 3 19.58 11.72 -8.71
N LEU A 4 19.97 12.41 -7.64
CA LEU A 4 19.27 13.63 -7.18
C LEU A 4 19.65 14.88 -7.99
N MET A 5 20.89 14.93 -8.51
CA MET A 5 21.34 15.96 -9.48
C MET A 5 20.34 16.07 -10.66
N TRP A 6 19.74 14.96 -11.08
CA TRP A 6 18.81 14.92 -12.21
C TRP A 6 17.35 15.23 -11.90
N VAL A 7 16.94 15.22 -10.64
CA VAL A 7 15.51 15.29 -10.25
C VAL A 7 15.08 16.71 -9.86
N ILE A 8 16.00 17.56 -9.36
CA ILE A 8 15.61 18.83 -8.72
C ILE A 8 16.06 20.08 -9.51
N THR A 9 17.20 20.06 -10.22
CA THR A 9 17.69 21.20 -11.04
C THR A 9 18.48 20.75 -12.28
N ARG A 10 17.81 20.10 -13.24
CA ARG A 10 18.44 19.47 -14.43
C ARG A 10 19.51 20.31 -15.15
N PRO A 11 19.32 21.62 -15.44
CA PRO A 11 20.30 22.37 -16.22
C PRO A 11 21.60 22.64 -15.46
N GLN A 12 21.49 23.00 -14.18
CA GLN A 12 22.63 23.38 -13.35
C GLN A 12 23.44 22.16 -12.93
N ALA A 13 22.77 21.08 -12.54
CA ALA A 13 23.39 19.81 -12.23
C ALA A 13 24.15 19.22 -13.42
N LEU A 14 23.57 19.28 -14.63
CA LEU A 14 24.25 18.84 -15.84
C LEU A 14 25.47 19.71 -16.16
N GLY A 15 25.39 21.02 -15.91
CA GLY A 15 26.53 21.93 -16.05
C GLY A 15 27.69 21.57 -15.11
N VAL A 16 27.39 21.28 -13.83
CA VAL A 16 28.39 20.83 -12.85
C VAL A 16 29.04 19.51 -13.30
N ALA A 17 28.24 18.52 -13.71
CA ALA A 17 28.75 17.25 -14.22
C ALA A 17 29.58 17.41 -15.51
N THR A 18 29.22 18.36 -16.37
CA THR A 18 29.94 18.67 -17.60
C THR A 18 31.32 19.23 -17.29
N GLU A 19 31.43 20.15 -16.32
CA GLU A 19 32.71 20.70 -15.88
C GLU A 19 33.61 19.57 -15.32
N GLU A 20 33.07 18.64 -14.54
CA GLU A 20 33.86 17.51 -14.04
C GLU A 20 34.30 16.55 -15.15
N ALA A 21 33.40 16.23 -16.09
CA ALA A 21 33.75 15.42 -17.24
C ALA A 21 34.85 16.09 -18.07
N LEU A 22 34.80 17.41 -18.22
CA LEU A 22 35.81 18.20 -18.93
C LEU A 22 37.18 18.09 -18.26
N GLN A 23 37.22 18.26 -16.93
CA GLN A 23 38.46 18.16 -16.16
C GLN A 23 39.02 16.73 -16.15
N CYS A 24 38.18 15.73 -15.86
CA CYS A 24 38.60 14.34 -15.67
C CYS A 24 38.91 13.60 -16.99
N ALA A 25 38.08 13.78 -18.03
CA ALA A 25 38.22 13.01 -19.27
C ALA A 25 38.89 13.80 -20.41
N PHE A 26 38.91 15.14 -20.33
CA PHE A 26 39.41 16.01 -21.40
C PHE A 26 40.48 17.01 -20.92
N SER A 27 41.03 16.83 -19.72
CA SER A 27 42.10 17.68 -19.15
C SER A 27 41.78 19.18 -19.15
N GLY A 28 40.48 19.55 -19.07
CA GLY A 28 40.03 20.94 -19.08
C GLY A 28 39.99 21.62 -20.46
N ASP A 29 40.14 20.89 -21.59
CA ASP A 29 40.07 21.49 -22.93
C ASP A 29 38.64 21.95 -23.26
N THR A 30 38.40 23.27 -23.19
CA THR A 30 37.09 23.89 -23.42
C THR A 30 36.50 23.62 -24.81
N ARG A 31 37.31 23.23 -25.80
CA ARG A 31 36.80 22.81 -27.11
C ARG A 31 36.03 21.50 -27.05
N MET A 32 36.31 20.69 -26.04
CA MET A 32 35.66 19.40 -25.79
C MET A 32 34.39 19.51 -24.94
N THR A 33 33.91 20.72 -24.63
CA THR A 33 32.72 20.93 -23.77
C THR A 33 31.50 20.15 -24.25
N ALA A 34 31.23 20.10 -25.55
CA ALA A 34 30.10 19.33 -26.09
C ALA A 34 30.26 17.81 -25.89
N ALA A 35 31.49 17.30 -26.02
CA ALA A 35 31.81 15.90 -25.76
C ALA A 35 31.71 15.58 -24.26
N ALA A 36 32.18 16.48 -23.40
CA ALA A 36 32.08 16.38 -21.94
C ALA A 36 30.61 16.39 -21.48
N GLN A 37 29.77 17.24 -22.06
CA GLN A 37 28.33 17.29 -21.76
C GLN A 37 27.64 15.98 -22.15
N ASN A 38 27.95 15.45 -23.33
CA ASN A 38 27.41 14.15 -23.77
C ASN A 38 27.86 13.01 -22.84
N LEU A 39 29.13 12.99 -22.44
CA LEU A 39 29.65 12.00 -21.49
C LEU A 39 28.93 12.11 -20.13
N ALA A 40 28.82 13.31 -19.59
CA ALA A 40 28.12 13.59 -18.34
C ALA A 40 26.65 13.15 -18.41
N GLN A 41 25.96 13.43 -19.52
CA GLN A 41 24.57 13.04 -19.76
C GLN A 41 24.38 11.52 -19.77
N VAL A 42 25.27 10.79 -20.46
CA VAL A 42 25.21 9.32 -20.55
C VAL A 42 25.46 8.67 -19.19
N VAL A 43 26.50 9.11 -18.47
CA VAL A 43 26.81 8.61 -17.13
C VAL A 43 25.67 8.92 -16.16
N ALA A 44 25.09 10.12 -16.27
CA ALA A 44 24.00 10.51 -15.39
C ALA A 44 22.73 9.69 -15.60
N ASN A 45 22.33 9.46 -16.86
CA ASN A 45 21.20 8.58 -17.17
C ASN A 45 21.43 7.15 -16.67
N ARG A 46 22.66 6.64 -16.78
CA ARG A 46 23.02 5.31 -16.28
C ARG A 46 22.89 5.22 -14.76
N ALA A 47 23.39 6.21 -14.02
CA ALA A 47 23.32 6.23 -12.57
C ALA A 47 21.87 6.40 -12.08
N VAL A 48 21.05 7.21 -12.76
CA VAL A 48 19.60 7.30 -12.50
C VAL A 48 18.93 5.95 -12.71
N ALA A 49 19.15 5.30 -13.85
CA ALA A 49 18.54 4.00 -14.14
C ALA A 49 18.96 2.91 -13.14
N GLN A 50 20.22 2.93 -12.69
CA GLN A 50 20.68 2.02 -11.63
C GLN A 50 19.99 2.30 -10.30
N GLY A 51 19.94 3.56 -9.86
CA GLY A 51 19.26 3.93 -8.62
C GLY A 51 17.76 3.63 -8.65
N ASP A 52 17.11 3.83 -9.80
CA ASP A 52 15.70 3.50 -9.99
C ASP A 52 15.47 1.98 -9.89
N ASN A 53 16.35 1.15 -10.46
CA ASN A 53 16.27 -0.31 -10.33
C ASN A 53 16.46 -0.78 -8.88
N GLU A 54 17.43 -0.22 -8.15
CA GLU A 54 17.66 -0.52 -6.73
C GLU A 54 16.45 -0.13 -5.88
N THR A 55 15.89 1.06 -6.13
CA THR A 55 14.68 1.57 -5.47
C THR A 55 13.47 0.67 -5.77
N GLN A 56 13.28 0.26 -7.02
CA GLN A 56 12.21 -0.67 -7.38
C GLN A 56 12.34 -2.04 -6.71
N TYR A 57 13.56 -2.55 -6.56
CA TYR A 57 13.80 -3.82 -5.89
C TYR A 57 13.43 -3.75 -4.41
N ALA A 58 13.92 -2.72 -3.70
CA ALA A 58 13.59 -2.50 -2.29
C ALA A 58 12.07 -2.33 -2.10
N TYR A 59 11.44 -1.59 -3.00
CA TYR A 59 10.01 -1.33 -2.96
C TYR A 59 9.16 -2.60 -3.17
N ARG A 60 9.46 -3.40 -4.20
CA ARG A 60 8.73 -4.67 -4.44
C ARG A 60 8.85 -5.63 -3.27
N HIS A 61 10.03 -5.70 -2.65
CA HIS A 61 10.24 -6.55 -1.48
C HIS A 61 9.38 -6.08 -0.29
N LEU A 62 9.31 -4.77 -0.07
CA LEU A 62 8.46 -4.19 0.96
C LEU A 62 6.98 -4.45 0.68
N GLU A 63 6.54 -4.33 -0.57
CA GLU A 63 5.17 -4.64 -0.98
C GLU A 63 4.80 -6.11 -0.71
N ASP A 64 5.67 -7.05 -1.03
CA ASP A 64 5.46 -8.48 -0.76
C ASP A 64 5.32 -8.76 0.74
N VAL A 65 6.14 -8.10 1.58
CA VAL A 65 6.06 -8.21 3.04
C VAL A 65 4.74 -7.64 3.55
N VAL A 66 4.34 -6.44 3.10
CA VAL A 66 3.05 -5.83 3.46
C VAL A 66 1.90 -6.74 3.04
N ARG A 67 1.94 -7.32 1.84
CA ARG A 67 0.91 -8.27 1.36
C ARG A 67 0.82 -9.52 2.23
N ARG A 68 1.96 -10.07 2.68
CA ARG A 68 1.98 -11.23 3.57
C ARG A 68 1.50 -10.89 4.98
N LEU A 69 1.84 -9.71 5.50
CA LEU A 69 1.27 -9.23 6.76
C LEU A 69 -0.23 -8.97 6.61
N ALA A 70 -0.69 -8.52 5.45
CA ALA A 70 -2.11 -8.23 5.19
C ALA A 70 -3.01 -9.47 5.37
N SER A 71 -2.48 -10.67 5.11
CA SER A 71 -3.21 -11.91 5.32
C SER A 71 -3.17 -12.44 6.77
N MET A 72 -2.51 -11.77 7.71
CA MET A 72 -2.48 -12.15 9.13
C MET A 72 -3.59 -11.42 9.93
N PRO A 73 -4.12 -12.02 11.00
CA PRO A 73 -5.13 -11.38 11.85
C PRO A 73 -4.54 -10.33 12.81
N GLY A 74 -5.40 -9.43 13.31
CA GLY A 74 -5.04 -8.46 14.34
C GLY A 74 -4.27 -7.24 13.83
N GLN A 75 -3.71 -6.42 14.70
CA GLN A 75 -2.81 -5.33 14.29
C GLN A 75 -1.41 -5.88 14.06
N ARG A 76 -0.76 -5.51 12.95
CA ARG A 76 0.58 -5.98 12.60
C ARG A 76 1.56 -4.81 12.64
N VAL A 77 2.75 -5.07 13.15
CA VAL A 77 3.84 -4.08 13.18
C VAL A 77 4.95 -4.57 12.26
N LEU A 78 5.33 -3.74 11.29
CA LEU A 78 6.48 -3.94 10.42
C LEU A 78 7.61 -3.02 10.88
N LEU A 79 8.77 -3.58 11.16
CA LEU A 79 9.98 -2.80 11.42
C LEU A 79 10.88 -2.79 10.18
N LEU A 80 11.04 -1.62 9.57
CA LEU A 80 11.93 -1.40 8.43
C LEU A 80 13.21 -0.71 8.91
N VAL A 81 14.33 -1.42 8.85
CA VAL A 81 15.66 -0.87 9.10
C VAL A 81 16.33 -0.63 7.76
N SER A 82 16.62 0.62 7.43
CA SER A 82 17.13 0.99 6.11
C SER A 82 17.83 2.34 6.17
N PRO A 83 18.87 2.61 5.35
CA PRO A 83 19.40 3.95 5.17
C PRO A 83 18.46 4.85 4.35
N GLY A 84 17.33 4.30 3.87
CA GLY A 84 16.37 4.95 3.00
C GLY A 84 16.73 4.83 1.51
N PHE A 85 15.85 5.32 0.65
CA PHE A 85 16.03 5.32 -0.81
C PHE A 85 15.24 6.48 -1.43
N ILE A 86 15.63 6.89 -2.64
CA ILE A 86 15.04 8.06 -3.31
C ILE A 86 13.90 7.61 -4.22
N THR A 87 12.67 7.97 -3.87
CA THR A 87 11.49 7.72 -4.71
C THR A 87 11.36 8.80 -5.78
N SER A 88 12.21 8.78 -6.81
CA SER A 88 12.18 9.72 -7.94
C SER A 88 10.92 9.54 -8.81
N THR A 89 10.56 8.28 -9.07
CA THR A 89 9.47 7.84 -9.96
C THR A 89 8.39 7.07 -9.22
N LEU A 90 8.67 6.61 -8.00
CA LEU A 90 7.80 5.73 -7.19
C LEU A 90 7.00 6.45 -6.10
N GLN A 91 6.82 7.77 -6.19
CA GLN A 91 6.14 8.54 -5.12
C GLN A 91 4.66 8.15 -4.98
N LEU A 92 3.99 7.87 -6.11
CA LEU A 92 2.60 7.44 -6.11
C LEU A 92 2.50 6.04 -5.50
N GLU A 93 3.35 5.14 -5.96
CA GLU A 93 3.44 3.77 -5.47
C GLU A 93 3.66 3.78 -3.96
N ALA A 94 4.66 4.51 -3.46
CA ALA A 94 4.91 4.65 -2.02
C ALA A 94 3.68 5.11 -1.22
N SER A 95 2.93 6.07 -1.76
CA SER A 95 1.65 6.50 -1.17
C SER A 95 0.61 5.37 -1.19
N GLU A 96 0.48 4.61 -2.29
CA GLU A 96 -0.45 3.48 -2.39
C GLU A 96 -0.09 2.34 -1.43
N MET A 97 1.19 2.11 -1.14
CA MET A 97 1.61 1.14 -0.14
C MET A 97 1.29 1.59 1.28
N VAL A 98 1.44 2.88 1.60
CA VAL A 98 0.93 3.44 2.86
C VAL A 98 -0.58 3.20 2.97
N ASP A 99 -1.32 3.48 1.91
CA ASP A 99 -2.78 3.27 1.86
C ASP A 99 -3.15 1.79 2.08
N ARG A 100 -2.44 0.87 1.42
CA ARG A 100 -2.65 -0.58 1.57
C ARG A 100 -2.29 -1.06 2.98
N ALA A 101 -1.19 -0.60 3.55
CA ALA A 101 -0.76 -0.94 4.90
C ALA A 101 -1.78 -0.47 5.94
N THR A 102 -2.22 0.78 5.84
CA THR A 102 -3.23 1.37 6.74
C THR A 102 -4.58 0.64 6.64
N ARG A 103 -5.07 0.33 5.43
CA ARG A 103 -6.29 -0.48 5.24
C ARG A 103 -6.16 -1.89 5.82
N ALA A 104 -4.96 -2.43 5.83
CA ALA A 104 -4.67 -3.73 6.39
C ALA A 104 -4.37 -3.68 7.90
N ASN A 105 -4.50 -2.55 8.62
CA ASN A 105 -4.11 -2.42 10.02
C ASN A 105 -2.63 -2.79 10.28
N ILE A 106 -1.74 -2.42 9.35
CA ILE A 106 -0.29 -2.57 9.46
C ILE A 106 0.33 -1.21 9.81
N VAL A 107 1.06 -1.18 10.92
CA VAL A 107 1.87 -0.03 11.34
C VAL A 107 3.31 -0.27 10.92
N ILE A 108 3.92 0.67 10.20
CA ILE A 108 5.31 0.58 9.77
C ILE A 108 6.15 1.49 10.66
N ASN A 109 7.04 0.91 11.46
CA ASN A 109 8.08 1.65 12.15
C ASN A 109 9.35 1.63 11.31
N THR A 110 10.04 2.76 11.20
CA THR A 110 11.24 2.88 10.38
C THR A 110 12.44 3.27 11.25
N ILE A 111 13.59 2.65 11.02
CA ILE A 111 14.86 2.99 11.67
C ILE A 111 15.85 3.35 10.57
N ASP A 112 16.40 4.57 10.65
CA ASP A 112 17.51 4.97 9.79
C ASP A 112 18.78 4.20 10.19
N ALA A 113 19.20 3.29 9.31
CA ALA A 113 20.38 2.45 9.53
C ALA A 113 21.69 3.24 9.56
N ARG A 114 21.69 4.51 9.11
CA ARG A 114 22.87 5.40 9.18
C ARG A 114 23.18 5.86 10.59
N GLY A 115 22.23 5.75 11.53
CA GLY A 115 22.38 6.16 12.92
C GLY A 115 22.43 7.69 13.10
N LEU A 116 23.18 8.16 14.10
CA LEU A 116 23.49 9.59 14.21
C LEU A 116 24.58 9.94 13.19
N TYR A 117 24.18 10.63 12.13
CA TYR A 117 25.09 11.16 11.13
C TYR A 117 24.99 12.68 11.07
N ALA A 118 26.14 13.34 10.89
CA ALA A 118 26.14 14.72 10.44
C ALA A 118 26.01 14.72 8.91
N PRO A 119 25.24 15.66 8.32
CA PRO A 119 25.20 15.81 6.87
C PRO A 119 26.62 15.88 6.31
N ASP A 120 26.88 15.01 5.34
CA ASP A 120 28.22 14.82 4.82
C ASP A 120 28.50 15.90 3.78
N VAL A 121 29.25 16.90 4.22
CA VAL A 121 29.66 18.03 3.38
C VAL A 121 30.94 17.75 2.60
N LEU A 122 31.75 16.79 3.04
CA LEU A 122 33.08 16.48 2.51
C LEU A 122 33.11 15.21 1.64
N GLY A 123 32.02 14.45 1.57
CA GLY A 123 31.92 13.21 0.81
C GLY A 123 32.45 11.98 1.56
N ASP A 124 32.25 10.81 0.94
CA ASP A 124 32.66 9.52 1.48
C ASP A 124 34.18 9.50 1.66
N ILE A 125 34.64 9.14 2.86
CA ILE A 125 36.07 9.06 3.16
C ILE A 125 36.75 7.89 2.43
N ALA A 126 35.98 6.85 2.09
CA ALA A 126 36.45 5.70 1.32
C ALA A 126 36.54 6.01 -0.19
N ASP A 127 35.81 7.01 -0.67
CA ASP A 127 35.86 7.55 -2.03
C ASP A 127 35.90 9.09 -2.00
N PRO A 128 37.05 9.67 -1.59
CA PRO A 128 37.16 11.10 -1.34
C PRO A 128 36.84 11.88 -2.61
N PRO A 129 35.92 12.86 -2.54
CA PRO A 129 35.45 13.52 -3.74
C PRO A 129 36.54 14.42 -4.34
N ASN A 130 36.72 14.30 -5.66
CA ASN A 130 37.61 15.17 -6.42
C ASN A 130 36.90 16.47 -6.84
N ASP A 131 36.52 17.29 -5.85
CA ASP A 131 35.78 18.53 -6.08
C ASP A 131 36.71 19.66 -6.52
N THR A 132 36.38 20.30 -7.64
CA THR A 132 37.09 21.52 -8.07
C THR A 132 36.54 22.74 -7.34
N MET A 133 37.33 23.82 -7.25
CA MET A 133 36.86 25.11 -6.70
C MET A 133 35.59 25.62 -7.40
N ARG A 134 35.36 25.24 -8.67
CA ARG A 134 34.17 25.64 -9.46
C ARG A 134 32.93 24.82 -9.12
N THR A 135 33.11 23.57 -8.67
CA THR A 135 32.01 22.61 -8.47
C THR A 135 31.72 22.30 -7.00
N ALA A 136 32.68 22.54 -6.09
CA ALA A 136 32.62 22.15 -4.68
C ALA A 136 31.33 22.61 -3.97
N GLY A 137 30.98 23.90 -4.04
CA GLY A 137 29.79 24.43 -3.37
C GLY A 137 28.48 23.80 -3.85
N PHE A 138 28.36 23.50 -5.14
CA PHE A 138 27.20 22.81 -5.70
C PHE A 138 27.17 21.34 -5.33
N LYS A 139 28.31 20.65 -5.37
CA LYS A 139 28.37 19.23 -5.01
C LYS A 139 28.06 19.01 -3.53
N THR A 140 28.57 19.85 -2.64
CA THR A 140 28.20 19.81 -1.22
C THR A 140 26.70 19.97 -1.02
N SER A 141 26.05 20.95 -1.68
CA SER A 141 24.60 21.13 -1.53
C SER A 141 23.80 19.95 -2.08
N TYR A 142 24.24 19.35 -3.18
CA TYR A 142 23.61 18.14 -3.75
C TYR A 142 23.81 16.89 -2.87
N ARG A 143 24.96 16.72 -2.21
CA ARG A 143 25.19 15.62 -1.25
C ARG A 143 24.22 15.71 -0.08
N VAL A 144 24.17 16.89 0.55
CA VAL A 144 23.29 17.14 1.69
C VAL A 144 21.82 16.95 1.29
N ALA A 145 21.40 17.49 0.14
CA ALA A 145 20.04 17.30 -0.35
C ALA A 145 19.71 15.83 -0.62
N ALA A 146 20.67 15.03 -1.11
CA ALA A 146 20.45 13.60 -1.37
C ALA A 146 20.28 12.82 -0.07
N GLN A 147 21.02 13.16 0.98
CA GLN A 147 20.90 12.52 2.29
C GLN A 147 19.52 12.76 2.92
N PHE A 148 18.99 13.98 2.83
CA PHE A 148 17.64 14.30 3.29
C PHE A 148 16.56 13.62 2.45
N ALA A 149 16.70 13.62 1.12
CA ALA A 149 15.73 12.99 0.24
C ALA A 149 15.67 11.46 0.40
N GLN A 150 16.79 10.84 0.77
CA GLN A 150 16.86 9.41 1.06
C GLN A 150 16.13 9.06 2.37
N GLU A 151 16.16 9.97 3.35
CA GLU A 151 15.49 9.83 4.64
C GLU A 151 13.96 9.96 4.55
N ASP A 152 13.49 10.84 3.66
CA ASP A 152 12.08 11.23 3.54
C ASP A 152 11.13 10.05 3.35
N VAL A 153 11.55 9.01 2.60
CA VAL A 153 10.72 7.81 2.42
C VAL A 153 10.46 7.07 3.74
N LEU A 154 11.43 7.05 4.65
CA LEU A 154 11.29 6.38 5.94
C LEU A 154 10.30 7.13 6.84
N ALA A 155 10.36 8.45 6.83
CA ALA A 155 9.42 9.31 7.53
C ALA A 155 8.00 9.14 6.96
N GLN A 156 7.84 9.20 5.63
CA GLN A 156 6.54 9.05 4.96
C GLN A 156 5.87 7.71 5.27
N LEU A 157 6.62 6.60 5.32
CA LEU A 157 6.07 5.29 5.66
C LEU A 157 5.62 5.19 7.11
N ALA A 158 6.43 5.73 8.03
CA ALA A 158 6.10 5.75 9.45
C ALA A 158 4.88 6.64 9.74
N ASP A 159 4.96 7.92 9.39
CA ASP A 159 3.91 8.89 9.66
C ASP A 159 2.60 8.55 8.92
N GLY A 160 2.73 7.95 7.72
CA GLY A 160 1.60 7.52 6.90
C GLY A 160 0.79 6.36 7.48
N THR A 161 1.43 5.50 8.29
CA THR A 161 0.81 4.30 8.87
C THR A 161 0.61 4.39 10.39
N GLY A 162 0.93 5.54 10.99
CA GLY A 162 0.83 5.75 12.44
C GLY A 162 1.97 5.08 13.23
N GLY A 163 3.09 4.78 12.58
CA GLY A 163 4.31 4.31 13.20
C GLY A 163 5.24 5.46 13.61
N LYS A 164 6.44 5.11 14.04
CA LYS A 164 7.50 6.03 14.44
C LYS A 164 8.70 5.91 13.51
N PHE A 165 9.25 7.06 13.16
CA PHE A 165 10.53 7.16 12.48
C PHE A 165 11.64 7.43 13.49
N PHE A 166 12.59 6.51 13.58
CA PHE A 166 13.73 6.58 14.46
C PHE A 166 14.97 6.96 13.66
N HIS A 167 15.47 8.18 13.88
CA HIS A 167 16.56 8.76 13.09
C HIS A 167 17.48 9.62 13.96
N SER A 168 18.67 9.93 13.44
CA SER A 168 19.66 10.75 14.14
C SER A 168 20.00 10.25 15.55
N ARG A 169 20.03 8.93 15.73
CA ARG A 169 20.22 8.27 17.04
C ARG A 169 21.19 7.09 16.91
N ASN A 170 21.95 6.79 17.98
CA ASN A 170 22.96 5.72 18.00
C ASN A 170 22.55 4.51 18.87
N ASP A 171 21.41 4.59 19.54
CA ASP A 171 20.79 3.58 20.39
C ASP A 171 19.78 2.74 19.58
N VAL A 172 20.30 2.02 18.59
CA VAL A 172 19.48 1.18 17.68
C VAL A 172 18.77 0.07 18.44
N ASP A 173 19.37 -0.46 19.50
CA ASP A 173 18.77 -1.47 20.37
C ASP A 173 17.53 -0.95 21.11
N GLU A 174 17.58 0.29 21.60
CA GLU A 174 16.42 0.99 22.17
C GLU A 174 15.36 1.24 21.10
N ALA A 175 15.78 1.75 19.94
CA ALA A 175 14.89 2.01 18.81
C ALA A 175 14.13 0.74 18.37
N MET A 176 14.82 -0.41 18.28
CA MET A 176 14.18 -1.69 17.95
C MET A 176 13.19 -2.13 19.02
N ARG A 177 13.49 -1.90 20.30
CA ARG A 177 12.58 -2.24 21.41
C ARG A 177 11.33 -1.38 21.41
N GLU A 178 11.49 -0.07 21.23
CA GLU A 178 10.38 0.87 21.08
C GLU A 178 9.55 0.58 19.84
N ALA A 179 10.19 0.26 18.71
CA ALA A 179 9.53 -0.05 17.44
C ALA A 179 8.76 -1.37 17.48
N GLY A 180 9.19 -2.33 18.30
CA GLY A 180 8.47 -3.59 18.50
C GLY A 180 7.27 -3.46 19.43
N ALA A 181 7.17 -2.37 20.21
CA ALA A 181 6.05 -2.13 21.10
C ALA A 181 4.83 -1.64 20.31
N ALA A 182 3.67 -2.24 20.57
CA ALA A 182 2.42 -1.72 20.04
C ALA A 182 2.16 -0.30 20.62
N PRO A 183 1.71 0.68 19.81
CA PRO A 183 1.34 1.99 20.32
C PRO A 183 0.29 1.85 21.42
N ALA A 184 0.50 2.52 22.57
CA ALA A 184 -0.45 2.45 23.68
C ALA A 184 -1.85 2.95 23.27
N PHE A 185 -1.90 3.99 22.42
CA PHE A 185 -3.11 4.53 21.82
C PHE A 185 -2.77 5.08 20.43
N SER A 186 -3.59 4.77 19.43
CA SER A 186 -3.51 5.36 18.08
C SER A 186 -4.91 5.78 17.65
N TYR A 187 -5.02 6.94 17.01
CA TYR A 187 -6.29 7.48 16.53
C TYR A 187 -6.27 7.50 15.01
N LEU A 188 -7.22 6.80 14.39
CA LEU A 188 -7.45 6.87 12.94
C LEU A 188 -8.46 7.99 12.66
N LEU A 189 -8.03 9.00 11.91
CA LEU A 189 -8.91 10.08 11.44
C LEU A 189 -9.14 9.92 9.94
N GLY A 190 -10.39 9.68 9.56
CA GLY A 190 -10.80 9.66 8.17
C GLY A 190 -10.95 11.07 7.60
N PHE A 191 -10.35 11.32 6.45
CA PHE A 191 -10.51 12.55 5.69
C PHE A 191 -10.95 12.23 4.26
N SER A 192 -12.03 12.87 3.80
CA SER A 192 -12.47 12.81 2.40
C SER A 192 -12.58 14.24 1.84
N PRO A 193 -11.76 14.61 0.84
CA PRO A 193 -11.80 15.94 0.25
C PRO A 193 -13.11 16.18 -0.51
N GLN A 194 -13.84 17.25 -0.17
CA GLN A 194 -15.15 17.55 -0.79
C GLN A 194 -15.09 17.83 -2.29
N ASN A 195 -13.94 18.29 -2.82
CA ASN A 195 -13.72 18.61 -4.22
C ASN A 195 -12.41 17.98 -4.71
N LEU A 196 -12.31 16.65 -4.66
CA LEU A 196 -11.12 15.93 -5.10
C LEU A 196 -10.78 16.27 -6.56
N LYS A 197 -9.61 16.86 -6.78
CA LYS A 197 -9.08 17.08 -8.13
C LYS A 197 -8.47 15.77 -8.61
N ILE A 198 -8.81 15.34 -9.82
CA ILE A 198 -8.27 14.12 -10.44
C ILE A 198 -7.10 14.55 -11.33
N ASP A 199 -6.04 15.03 -10.68
CA ASP A 199 -4.87 15.61 -11.36
C ASP A 199 -3.63 14.72 -11.25
N GLY A 200 -3.71 13.60 -10.51
CA GLY A 200 -2.55 12.75 -10.26
C GLY A 200 -1.47 13.41 -9.39
N ARG A 201 -1.72 14.60 -8.82
CA ARG A 201 -0.72 15.39 -8.10
C ARG A 201 -0.74 15.11 -6.61
N PHE A 202 0.36 15.42 -5.95
CA PHE A 202 0.45 15.41 -4.50
C PHE A 202 -0.30 16.61 -3.89
N HIS A 203 -1.12 16.33 -2.89
CA HIS A 203 -1.84 17.31 -2.08
C HIS A 203 -1.34 17.20 -0.64
N ALA A 204 -0.67 18.24 -0.15
CA ALA A 204 -0.15 18.27 1.21
C ALA A 204 -1.29 18.36 2.23
N LEU A 205 -1.16 17.61 3.32
CA LEU A 205 -2.04 17.67 4.47
C LEU A 205 -1.34 18.40 5.62
N LYS A 206 -2.10 19.25 6.30
CA LYS A 206 -1.64 19.91 7.53
C LYS A 206 -2.57 19.52 8.66
N VAL A 207 -2.04 18.76 9.61
CA VAL A 207 -2.75 18.39 10.84
C VAL A 207 -2.29 19.30 11.97
N ALA A 208 -3.23 19.89 12.69
CA ALA A 208 -2.96 20.76 13.82
C ALA A 208 -3.98 20.50 14.93
N LEU A 209 -3.51 20.56 16.18
CA LEU A 209 -4.40 20.54 17.33
C LEU A 209 -5.09 21.89 17.48
N THR A 210 -6.37 21.85 17.86
CA THR A 210 -7.17 23.06 18.12
C THR A 210 -6.74 23.77 19.41
N ASN A 211 -6.14 23.02 20.35
CA ASN A 211 -5.63 23.53 21.60
C ASN A 211 -4.11 23.80 21.50
N LYS A 212 -3.59 24.66 22.39
CA LYS A 212 -2.15 25.03 22.44
C LYS A 212 -1.31 24.05 23.26
N GLN A 213 -1.74 22.79 23.39
CA GLN A 213 -0.96 21.81 24.14
C GLN A 213 0.27 21.38 23.33
N LYS A 214 1.38 21.14 24.03
CA LYS A 214 2.66 20.75 23.42
C LYS A 214 2.68 19.25 23.18
N PHE A 215 1.93 18.79 22.19
CA PHE A 215 2.04 17.43 21.67
C PHE A 215 2.79 17.43 20.35
N GLU A 216 3.53 16.36 20.13
CA GLU A 216 4.09 16.03 18.82
C GLU A 216 3.00 15.32 18.00
N ILE A 217 2.79 15.80 16.76
CA ILE A 217 1.76 15.27 15.87
C ILE A 217 2.47 14.42 14.82
N GLN A 218 2.21 13.11 14.85
CA GLN A 218 2.60 12.19 13.78
C GLN A 218 1.38 11.97 12.90
N ALA A 219 1.47 12.42 11.65
CA ALA A 219 0.38 12.31 10.69
C ALA A 219 0.92 12.31 9.26
N ARG A 220 0.19 11.63 8.39
CA ARG A 220 0.50 11.56 6.96
C ARG A 220 0.69 12.96 6.36
N HIS A 221 1.81 13.15 5.65
CA HIS A 221 2.20 14.43 5.04
C HIS A 221 1.28 14.91 3.91
N GLY A 222 0.56 13.99 3.26
CA GLY A 222 -0.28 14.29 2.12
C GLY A 222 -0.79 13.04 1.43
N TYR A 223 -1.51 13.24 0.34
CA TYR A 223 -2.02 12.16 -0.51
C TYR A 223 -1.82 12.51 -1.97
N PHE A 224 -1.66 11.49 -2.81
CA PHE A 224 -1.75 11.68 -4.24
C PHE A 224 -3.20 11.58 -4.68
N ALA A 225 -3.64 12.53 -5.50
CA ALA A 225 -4.90 12.39 -6.20
C ALA A 225 -4.82 11.23 -7.20
N PRO A 226 -5.94 10.53 -7.45
CA PRO A 226 -5.97 9.51 -8.48
C PRO A 226 -5.68 10.13 -9.86
N LYS A 227 -4.93 9.40 -10.70
CA LYS A 227 -4.59 9.81 -12.09
C LYS A 227 -5.79 9.69 -13.05
N THR A 228 -6.73 8.83 -12.71
CA THR A 228 -7.97 8.58 -13.47
C THR A 228 -9.10 8.40 -12.49
N VAL A 229 -10.33 8.74 -12.90
CA VAL A 229 -11.50 8.20 -12.21
C VAL A 229 -11.43 6.70 -12.40
N ALA A 230 -11.17 5.93 -11.34
CA ALA A 230 -11.32 4.49 -11.42
C ALA A 230 -12.75 4.22 -11.89
N ASP A 231 -12.91 3.40 -12.92
CA ASP A 231 -14.23 2.92 -13.30
C ASP A 231 -14.89 2.38 -12.03
N PRO A 232 -16.07 2.87 -11.62
CA PRO A 232 -16.76 2.41 -10.41
C PRO A 232 -16.85 0.88 -10.33
N ALA A 233 -16.95 0.20 -11.48
CA ALA A 233 -16.94 -1.26 -11.54
C ALA A 233 -15.59 -1.86 -11.15
N GLU A 234 -14.48 -1.33 -11.65
CA GLU A 234 -13.13 -1.79 -11.30
C GLU A 234 -12.77 -1.45 -9.85
N ALA A 235 -13.14 -0.27 -9.36
CA ALA A 235 -12.96 0.10 -7.95
C ALA A 235 -13.71 -0.87 -7.02
N THR A 236 -14.97 -1.19 -7.35
CA THR A 236 -15.78 -2.15 -6.59
C THR A 236 -15.15 -3.54 -6.59
N LYS A 237 -14.67 -3.99 -7.75
CA LYS A 237 -14.00 -5.28 -7.89
C LYS A 237 -12.72 -5.35 -7.06
N GLN A 238 -11.93 -4.29 -7.05
CA GLN A 238 -10.70 -4.19 -6.29
C GLN A 238 -10.98 -4.19 -4.78
N GLU A 239 -11.98 -3.44 -4.33
CA GLU A 239 -12.44 -3.42 -2.93
C GLU A 239 -12.88 -4.82 -2.45
N MET A 240 -13.70 -5.51 -3.25
CA MET A 240 -14.14 -6.88 -2.94
C MET A 240 -12.96 -7.88 -2.95
N GLN A 241 -11.98 -7.69 -3.84
CA GLN A 241 -10.78 -8.50 -3.88
C GLN A 241 -9.90 -8.27 -2.65
N GLU A 242 -9.69 -7.02 -2.23
CA GLU A 242 -8.97 -6.71 -0.98
C GLU A 242 -9.67 -7.34 0.23
N ALA A 243 -11.00 -7.25 0.31
CA ALA A 243 -11.78 -7.90 1.35
C ALA A 243 -11.68 -9.44 1.31
N LEU A 244 -11.51 -10.05 0.13
CA LEU A 244 -11.35 -11.50 -0.02
C LEU A 244 -10.01 -12.01 0.53
N PHE A 245 -8.95 -11.22 0.42
CA PHE A 245 -7.62 -11.61 0.91
C PHE A 245 -7.30 -11.08 2.32
N SER A 246 -8.14 -10.19 2.86
CA SER A 246 -8.11 -9.79 4.27
C SER A 246 -8.75 -10.86 5.17
N GLN A 247 -8.25 -11.01 6.39
CA GLN A 247 -8.92 -11.82 7.43
C GLN A 247 -9.98 -11.04 8.22
N GLU A 248 -10.09 -9.72 8.05
CA GLU A 248 -10.97 -8.88 8.85
C GLU A 248 -12.45 -9.08 8.52
N GLU A 249 -13.32 -9.22 9.52
CA GLU A 249 -14.76 -9.38 9.24
C GLU A 249 -15.46 -8.02 9.14
N ILE A 250 -16.24 -7.83 8.08
CA ILE A 250 -17.03 -6.62 7.83
C ILE A 250 -18.49 -6.96 8.07
N ARG A 251 -19.21 -6.21 8.92
CA ARG A 251 -20.53 -6.60 9.43
C ARG A 251 -21.67 -5.66 9.03
N ASP A 252 -21.51 -4.91 7.94
CA ASP A 252 -22.52 -3.93 7.50
C ASP A 252 -23.78 -4.58 6.91
N LEU A 253 -23.63 -5.80 6.36
CA LEU A 253 -24.72 -6.66 5.93
C LEU A 253 -24.89 -7.86 6.89
N PRO A 254 -26.11 -8.15 7.39
CA PRO A 254 -26.40 -9.37 8.13
C PRO A 254 -26.38 -10.57 7.18
N VAL A 255 -25.30 -11.33 7.25
CA VAL A 255 -25.09 -12.57 6.51
C VAL A 255 -24.61 -13.67 7.46
N GLU A 256 -25.16 -14.86 7.26
CA GLU A 256 -24.69 -16.07 7.95
C GLU A 256 -24.00 -16.99 6.95
N LEU A 257 -22.83 -17.48 7.35
CA LEU A 257 -22.02 -18.41 6.58
C LEU A 257 -22.12 -19.79 7.24
N GLN A 258 -22.55 -20.79 6.47
CA GLN A 258 -22.53 -22.19 6.88
C GLN A 258 -21.82 -23.04 5.83
N THR A 259 -21.07 -24.03 6.29
CA THR A 259 -20.36 -24.98 5.41
C THR A 259 -20.90 -26.39 5.61
N GLN A 260 -21.11 -27.10 4.51
CA GLN A 260 -21.46 -28.52 4.49
C GLN A 260 -20.54 -29.22 3.51
N PHE A 261 -20.15 -30.46 3.75
CA PHE A 261 -19.35 -31.22 2.78
C PHE A 261 -19.94 -32.60 2.53
N PHE A 262 -19.61 -33.16 1.37
CA PHE A 262 -19.94 -34.53 1.00
C PHE A 262 -18.71 -35.18 0.33
N LYS A 263 -18.22 -36.30 0.88
CA LYS A 263 -17.13 -37.06 0.24
C LYS A 263 -17.69 -37.85 -0.94
N LYS A 264 -17.09 -37.69 -2.12
CA LYS A 264 -17.37 -38.54 -3.28
C LYS A 264 -16.60 -39.85 -3.18
N ASP A 265 -15.33 -39.76 -2.80
CA ASP A 265 -14.41 -40.88 -2.55
C ASP A 265 -13.32 -40.46 -1.54
N GLU A 266 -12.27 -41.26 -1.34
CA GLU A 266 -11.15 -40.95 -0.43
C GLU A 266 -10.27 -39.78 -0.91
N ALA A 267 -10.30 -39.43 -2.20
CA ALA A 267 -9.48 -38.36 -2.78
C ALA A 267 -10.27 -37.07 -3.06
N GLN A 268 -11.61 -37.15 -3.14
CA GLN A 268 -12.48 -36.06 -3.57
C GLN A 268 -13.64 -35.81 -2.61
N ALA A 269 -13.82 -34.55 -2.26
CA ALA A 269 -14.96 -34.04 -1.52
C ALA A 269 -15.58 -32.84 -2.22
N ARG A 270 -16.88 -32.64 -1.99
CA ARG A 270 -17.61 -31.46 -2.45
C ARG A 270 -17.96 -30.61 -1.23
N LEU A 271 -17.38 -29.42 -1.16
CA LEU A 271 -17.68 -28.41 -0.15
C LEU A 271 -18.79 -27.50 -0.65
N ALA A 272 -19.90 -27.45 0.06
CA ALA A 272 -21.00 -26.52 -0.13
C ALA A 272 -20.91 -25.39 0.89
N VAL A 273 -20.88 -24.16 0.39
CA VAL A 273 -20.97 -22.94 1.18
C VAL A 273 -22.38 -22.40 1.03
N LEU A 274 -23.11 -22.34 2.15
CA LEU A 274 -24.45 -21.81 2.25
C LEU A 274 -24.39 -20.42 2.88
N THR A 275 -24.79 -19.41 2.12
CA THR A 275 -24.85 -18.03 2.59
C THR A 275 -26.30 -17.63 2.78
N HIS A 276 -26.72 -17.37 4.01
CA HIS A 276 -28.05 -16.86 4.32
C HIS A 276 -28.02 -15.34 4.44
N PHE A 277 -28.97 -14.68 3.79
CA PHE A 277 -29.09 -13.23 3.71
C PHE A 277 -30.34 -12.75 4.43
N ASP A 278 -30.20 -11.80 5.35
CA ASP A 278 -31.35 -11.01 5.82
C ASP A 278 -31.65 -9.89 4.83
N VAL A 279 -32.80 -9.99 4.15
CA VAL A 279 -33.24 -9.02 3.14
C VAL A 279 -33.72 -7.71 3.78
N LYS A 280 -34.07 -7.72 5.06
CA LYS A 280 -34.66 -6.55 5.73
C LYS A 280 -33.70 -5.36 5.83
N SER A 281 -32.41 -5.63 5.95
CA SER A 281 -31.35 -4.62 6.08
C SER A 281 -30.79 -4.13 4.74
N MET A 282 -31.22 -4.75 3.63
CA MET A 282 -30.72 -4.42 2.30
C MET A 282 -31.48 -3.23 1.69
N HIS A 283 -30.81 -2.47 0.84
CA HIS A 283 -31.42 -1.32 0.19
C HIS A 283 -31.89 -1.70 -1.22
N PHE A 284 -33.18 -1.51 -1.51
CA PHE A 284 -33.74 -1.78 -2.84
C PHE A 284 -34.15 -0.48 -3.53
N ARG A 285 -33.94 -0.43 -4.85
CA ARG A 285 -34.47 0.64 -5.71
C ARG A 285 -35.80 0.21 -6.32
N LYS A 286 -36.84 1.04 -6.19
CA LYS A 286 -38.10 0.85 -6.91
C LYS A 286 -37.92 1.20 -8.39
N LEU A 287 -38.07 0.22 -9.27
CA LEU A 287 -38.08 0.39 -10.73
C LEU A 287 -39.26 -0.37 -11.32
N LEU A 288 -40.10 0.32 -12.10
CA LEU A 288 -41.27 -0.26 -12.79
C LEU A 288 -42.16 -1.11 -11.85
N GLY A 289 -42.38 -0.62 -10.63
CA GLY A 289 -43.22 -1.29 -9.63
C GLY A 289 -42.54 -2.43 -8.84
N ARG A 290 -41.28 -2.77 -9.15
CA ARG A 290 -40.52 -3.85 -8.48
C ARG A 290 -39.35 -3.32 -7.66
N ASN A 291 -38.97 -4.06 -6.62
CA ASN A 291 -37.82 -3.79 -5.77
C ASN A 291 -36.59 -4.46 -6.39
N ASN A 292 -35.65 -3.64 -6.86
CA ASN A 292 -34.47 -4.08 -7.59
C ASN A 292 -33.20 -3.84 -6.78
N ASP A 293 -32.36 -4.86 -6.75
CA ASP A 293 -31.00 -4.79 -6.22
C ASP A 293 -30.16 -5.95 -6.82
N GLN A 294 -28.85 -5.86 -6.72
CA GLN A 294 -27.90 -6.85 -7.18
C GLN A 294 -26.89 -7.14 -6.08
N LEU A 295 -26.76 -8.41 -5.72
CA LEU A 295 -25.70 -8.87 -4.83
C LEU A 295 -24.57 -9.48 -5.63
N THR A 296 -23.34 -9.08 -5.31
CA THR A 296 -22.14 -9.80 -5.74
C THR A 296 -21.58 -10.58 -4.57
N ILE A 297 -21.47 -11.90 -4.72
CA ILE A 297 -20.99 -12.83 -3.70
C ILE A 297 -19.70 -13.44 -4.21
N VAL A 298 -18.60 -13.20 -3.49
CA VAL A 298 -17.30 -13.81 -3.77
C VAL A 298 -16.97 -14.76 -2.63
N THR A 299 -16.65 -16.00 -2.96
CA THR A 299 -16.26 -17.03 -1.98
C THR A 299 -14.90 -17.58 -2.36
N GLY A 300 -13.94 -17.49 -1.45
CA GLY A 300 -12.58 -18.01 -1.59
C GLY A 300 -12.33 -19.13 -0.59
N ILE A 301 -11.62 -20.17 -1.05
CA ILE A 301 -11.18 -21.31 -0.24
C ILE A 301 -9.66 -21.23 -0.12
N PHE A 302 -9.17 -21.27 1.10
CA PHE A 302 -7.76 -21.22 1.44
C PHE A 302 -7.38 -22.48 2.21
N ASP A 303 -6.14 -22.96 2.04
CA ASP A 303 -5.61 -24.06 2.84
C ASP A 303 -5.26 -23.62 4.28
N GLU A 304 -4.82 -24.56 5.11
CA GLU A 304 -4.40 -24.29 6.50
C GLU A 304 -3.23 -23.31 6.64
N ASN A 305 -2.45 -23.11 5.57
CA ASN A 305 -1.34 -22.17 5.52
C ASN A 305 -1.77 -20.78 4.99
N GLY A 306 -3.04 -20.61 4.66
CA GLY A 306 -3.58 -19.37 4.10
C GLY A 306 -3.32 -19.20 2.61
N ASN A 307 -2.88 -20.23 1.89
CA ASN A 307 -2.71 -20.17 0.44
C ASN A 307 -4.07 -20.28 -0.23
N PHE A 308 -4.28 -19.47 -1.27
CA PHE A 308 -5.50 -19.53 -2.07
C PHE A 308 -5.57 -20.83 -2.87
N VAL A 309 -6.63 -21.62 -2.66
CA VAL A 309 -6.87 -22.89 -3.35
C VAL A 309 -7.78 -22.68 -4.55
N THR A 310 -8.94 -22.06 -4.33
CA THR A 310 -9.93 -21.81 -5.38
C THR A 310 -10.94 -20.75 -4.93
N GLY A 311 -11.69 -20.17 -5.86
CA GLY A 311 -12.72 -19.20 -5.55
C GLY A 311 -13.73 -19.04 -6.66
N LEU A 312 -14.93 -18.57 -6.31
CA LEU A 312 -16.02 -18.31 -7.24
C LEU A 312 -16.67 -16.97 -6.93
N SER A 313 -17.08 -16.28 -7.99
CA SER A 313 -17.93 -15.10 -7.91
C SER A 313 -19.31 -15.44 -8.47
N LYS A 314 -20.36 -15.01 -7.76
CA LYS A 314 -21.75 -15.21 -8.14
C LYS A 314 -22.50 -13.90 -7.99
N VAL A 315 -23.17 -13.50 -9.05
CA VAL A 315 -24.07 -12.35 -9.04
C VAL A 315 -25.51 -12.85 -8.87
N VAL A 316 -26.24 -12.27 -7.93
CA VAL A 316 -27.67 -12.52 -7.71
C VAL A 316 -28.42 -11.24 -8.01
N GLU A 317 -29.10 -11.23 -9.16
CA GLU A 317 -30.01 -10.16 -9.53
C GLU A 317 -31.36 -10.38 -8.85
N MET A 318 -31.84 -9.39 -8.11
CA MET A 318 -33.13 -9.42 -7.44
C MET A 318 -34.06 -8.43 -8.11
N ASN A 319 -35.19 -8.94 -8.57
CA ASN A 319 -36.25 -8.14 -9.17
C ASN A 319 -37.60 -8.55 -8.56
N LEU A 320 -37.85 -8.08 -7.34
CA LEU A 320 -38.87 -8.61 -6.44
C LEU A 320 -40.18 -7.82 -6.55
N LEU A 321 -41.31 -8.53 -6.60
CA LEU A 321 -42.62 -7.94 -6.32
C LEU A 321 -42.69 -7.52 -4.84
N ASP A 322 -43.56 -6.56 -4.50
CA ASP A 322 -43.74 -6.10 -3.11
C ASP A 322 -44.13 -7.24 -2.16
N THR A 323 -44.94 -8.18 -2.64
CA THR A 323 -45.34 -9.38 -1.87
C THR A 323 -44.14 -10.30 -1.61
N THR A 324 -43.29 -10.52 -2.62
CA THR A 324 -42.08 -11.33 -2.49
C THR A 324 -41.07 -10.66 -1.57
N TYR A 325 -40.86 -9.35 -1.73
CA TYR A 325 -40.01 -8.56 -0.84
C TYR A 325 -40.49 -8.68 0.61
N GLY A 326 -41.77 -8.42 0.89
CA GLY A 326 -42.32 -8.52 2.24
C GLY A 326 -42.28 -9.93 2.86
N ARG A 327 -42.18 -10.99 2.05
CA ARG A 327 -41.91 -12.36 2.54
C ARG A 327 -40.43 -12.56 2.84
N LEU A 328 -39.55 -12.18 1.92
CA LEU A 328 -38.10 -12.35 2.07
C LEU A 328 -37.51 -11.46 3.16
N SER A 329 -38.06 -10.27 3.42
CA SER A 329 -37.68 -9.44 4.58
C SER A 329 -38.00 -10.08 5.94
N ARG A 330 -38.73 -11.21 5.97
CA ARG A 330 -39.00 -11.99 7.19
C ARG A 330 -38.19 -13.28 7.24
N SER A 331 -38.02 -13.96 6.11
CA SER A 331 -37.39 -15.29 6.05
C SER A 331 -35.94 -15.29 5.59
N GLY A 332 -35.46 -14.19 5.00
CA GLY A 332 -34.23 -14.17 4.22
C GLY A 332 -34.28 -15.09 3.00
N PHE A 333 -33.12 -15.32 2.41
CA PHE A 333 -32.90 -16.37 1.40
C PHE A 333 -31.48 -16.92 1.50
N THR A 334 -31.27 -18.14 0.99
CA THR A 334 -29.97 -18.81 1.04
C THR A 334 -29.42 -19.05 -0.36
N VAL A 335 -28.15 -18.69 -0.57
CA VAL A 335 -27.40 -18.98 -1.80
C VAL A 335 -26.40 -20.10 -1.51
N LYS A 336 -26.43 -21.14 -2.34
CA LYS A 336 -25.45 -22.23 -2.30
C LYS A 336 -24.37 -22.00 -3.37
N THR A 337 -23.12 -22.06 -2.93
CA THR A 337 -21.91 -22.15 -3.77
C THR A 337 -21.24 -23.49 -3.49
N SER A 338 -20.64 -24.14 -4.48
CA SER A 338 -20.03 -25.46 -4.29
C SER A 338 -18.67 -25.55 -4.96
N PHE A 339 -17.75 -26.23 -4.28
CA PHE A 339 -16.37 -26.42 -4.69
C PHE A 339 -16.03 -27.90 -4.63
N ASP A 340 -15.30 -28.41 -5.62
CA ASP A 340 -14.67 -29.72 -5.55
C ASP A 340 -13.26 -29.54 -4.96
N VAL A 341 -12.98 -30.19 -3.84
CA VAL A 341 -11.75 -30.08 -3.04
C VAL A 341 -11.27 -31.46 -2.60
N LYS A 342 -10.04 -31.56 -2.10
CA LYS A 342 -9.55 -32.79 -1.47
C LYS A 342 -9.95 -32.82 0.01
N PRO A 343 -9.88 -33.96 0.70
CA PRO A 343 -9.86 -33.96 2.16
C PRO A 343 -8.72 -33.11 2.72
N GLY A 344 -8.99 -32.42 3.83
CA GLY A 344 -8.07 -31.45 4.43
C GLY A 344 -8.79 -30.37 5.24
N THR A 345 -7.99 -29.48 5.82
CA THR A 345 -8.46 -28.31 6.57
C THR A 345 -8.46 -27.08 5.68
N TYR A 346 -9.57 -26.36 5.66
CA TYR A 346 -9.74 -25.16 4.83
C TYR A 346 -10.32 -23.99 5.60
N LEU A 347 -9.86 -22.79 5.26
CA LEU A 347 -10.51 -21.53 5.61
C LEU A 347 -11.40 -21.09 4.43
N VAL A 348 -12.66 -20.81 4.73
CA VAL A 348 -13.64 -20.28 3.79
C VAL A 348 -13.79 -18.79 4.04
N ARG A 349 -13.50 -17.97 3.03
CA ARG A 349 -13.75 -16.53 3.06
C ARG A 349 -14.96 -16.21 2.20
N LEU A 350 -15.95 -15.54 2.79
CA LEU A 350 -17.11 -15.02 2.09
C LEU A 350 -17.06 -13.49 2.09
N VAL A 351 -17.20 -12.88 0.91
CA VAL A 351 -17.37 -11.44 0.73
C VAL A 351 -18.64 -11.20 -0.06
N VAL A 352 -19.51 -10.31 0.42
CA VAL A 352 -20.76 -9.94 -0.24
C VAL A 352 -20.87 -8.44 -0.32
N ARG A 353 -21.31 -7.92 -1.47
CA ARG A 353 -21.65 -6.52 -1.65
C ARG A 353 -23.03 -6.33 -2.27
N ASP A 354 -23.80 -5.42 -1.68
CA ASP A 354 -25.06 -4.85 -2.22
C ASP A 354 -24.72 -3.68 -3.15
N ALA A 355 -25.28 -3.68 -4.36
CA ALA A 355 -25.01 -2.67 -5.38
C ALA A 355 -25.75 -1.34 -5.15
N VAL A 356 -26.95 -1.36 -4.56
CA VAL A 356 -27.77 -0.16 -4.33
C VAL A 356 -27.39 0.53 -3.02
N GLY A 357 -27.23 -0.23 -1.94
CA GLY A 357 -26.83 0.26 -0.63
C GLY A 357 -25.33 0.50 -0.48
N ALA A 358 -24.52 -0.04 -1.40
CA ALA A 358 -23.05 -0.06 -1.32
C ALA A 358 -22.52 -0.67 0.00
N GLN A 359 -23.32 -1.50 0.67
CA GLN A 359 -22.96 -2.18 1.90
C GLN A 359 -22.16 -3.44 1.59
N MET A 360 -21.20 -3.78 2.45
CA MET A 360 -20.36 -4.96 2.30
C MET A 360 -20.42 -5.81 3.56
N ALA A 361 -20.33 -7.13 3.40
CA ALA A 361 -20.04 -8.03 4.50
C ALA A 361 -18.92 -8.99 4.13
N ALA A 362 -18.08 -9.27 5.12
CA ALA A 362 -17.05 -10.28 5.01
C ALA A 362 -17.12 -11.21 6.23
N ARG A 363 -17.09 -12.52 6.00
CA ARG A 363 -17.16 -13.56 7.03
C ARG A 363 -16.10 -14.61 6.81
N ASN A 364 -15.58 -15.15 7.90
CA ASN A 364 -14.70 -16.31 7.88
C ASN A 364 -15.46 -17.56 8.34
N GLY A 365 -15.13 -18.70 7.74
CA GLY A 365 -15.55 -20.02 8.18
C GLY A 365 -14.35 -20.95 8.12
N ALA A 366 -14.37 -22.01 8.92
CA ALA A 366 -13.39 -23.09 8.83
C ALA A 366 -14.13 -24.40 8.62
N VAL A 367 -13.54 -25.27 7.80
CA VAL A 367 -14.09 -26.61 7.55
C VAL A 367 -12.95 -27.63 7.54
N VAL A 368 -13.16 -28.73 8.25
CA VAL A 368 -12.27 -29.88 8.24
C VAL A 368 -13.00 -31.00 7.51
N ILE A 369 -12.42 -31.45 6.40
CA ILE A 369 -12.91 -32.59 5.63
C ILE A 369 -12.01 -33.77 5.96
N PRO A 370 -12.50 -34.82 6.64
CA PRO A 370 -11.67 -35.93 7.08
C PRO A 370 -11.10 -36.71 5.89
N TYR A 371 -9.84 -37.13 6.02
CA TYR A 371 -9.13 -38.00 5.07
C TYR A 371 -9.91 -39.27 4.76
#